data_AF-A0A3P1XP01-F1
#
_entry.id   AF-A0A3P1XP01-F1
#
_cell.length_a   1.000
_cell.length_b   1.000
_cell.length_c   1.000
_cell.angle_alpha   90.00
_cell.angle_beta   90.00
_cell.angle_gamma   90.00
#
_symmetry.space_group_name_H-M   'P 1'
#
loop_
_entity.id
_entity.type
_entity.pdbx_description
1 polymer ?
#
loop_
_entity_poly.entity_id
_entity_poly.type
_entity_poly.pdbx_seq_one_letter_code
_entity_poly.pdbx_strand_id
1 'polypeptide(L)'
;MTETKNSAWADVREWISSLRFGGYTLALVGILVLGVITISPTLSTFLQQRREINDLRAQVAKTQEAVTKAQADRERWEDPAYVRAQARDRLFYVMPGESQLGVINDIMLPPEAEQKSTPELTRVDYRWSESLLSSVLIAGTAADPAASDPAASDPAGSDSTETE
;
A
#
# COMPACT_ATOMS: atom_id res chain seq x y z
N MET A 1 -7.98 33.59 38.11
CA MET A 1 -8.41 34.24 36.85
C MET A 1 -8.86 33.16 35.88
N THR A 2 -9.94 32.43 36.25
CA THR A 2 -10.24 31.10 35.69
C THR A 2 -11.69 30.70 36.01
N GLU A 3 -12.71 31.35 35.41
CA GLU A 3 -14.10 30.87 35.50
C GLU A 3 -15.02 31.45 34.40
N THR A 4 -14.83 31.00 33.16
CA THR A 4 -15.72 31.33 32.03
C THR A 4 -16.06 30.12 31.14
N LYS A 5 -15.61 28.92 31.49
CA LYS A 5 -15.69 27.74 30.59
C LYS A 5 -17.10 27.13 30.49
N ASN A 6 -18.02 27.48 31.40
CA ASN A 6 -19.33 26.82 31.54
C ASN A 6 -20.54 27.69 31.15
N SER A 7 -20.37 29.00 30.90
CA SER A 7 -21.52 29.88 30.61
C SER A 7 -22.19 29.56 29.27
N ALA A 8 -21.42 29.26 28.22
CA ALA A 8 -21.95 28.97 26.89
C ALA A 8 -22.99 27.83 26.85
N TRP A 9 -22.93 26.87 27.79
CA TRP A 9 -23.92 25.80 27.94
C TRP A 9 -25.11 26.21 28.82
N ALA A 10 -24.92 27.16 29.74
CA ALA A 10 -25.99 27.75 30.54
C ALA A 10 -26.87 28.68 29.69
N ASP A 11 -26.27 29.59 28.92
CA ASP A 11 -26.97 30.54 28.03
C ASP A 11 -27.90 29.82 27.05
N VAL A 12 -27.39 28.73 26.44
CA VAL A 12 -28.17 27.87 25.53
C VAL A 12 -29.31 27.16 26.25
N ARG A 13 -29.09 26.65 27.48
CA ARG A 13 -30.12 25.96 28.26
C ARG A 13 -31.21 26.90 28.75
N GLU A 14 -30.87 28.12 29.11
CA GLU A 14 -31.81 29.16 29.56
C GLU A 14 -32.69 29.61 28.40
N TRP A 15 -32.11 29.90 27.23
CA TRP A 15 -32.84 30.17 25.99
C TRP A 15 -33.76 29.01 25.59
N ILE A 16 -33.28 27.75 25.63
CA ILE A 16 -34.10 26.56 25.36
C ILE A 16 -35.31 26.50 26.31
N SER A 17 -35.14 26.84 27.59
CA SER A 17 -36.23 26.82 28.57
C SER A 17 -37.27 27.94 28.40
N SER A 18 -36.89 29.05 27.76
CA SER A 18 -37.80 30.17 27.46
C SER A 18 -38.75 29.91 26.28
N LEU A 19 -38.46 28.89 25.45
CA LEU A 19 -39.34 28.48 24.36
C LEU A 19 -40.59 27.83 24.94
N ARG A 20 -41.75 28.44 24.74
CA ARG A 20 -43.03 27.93 25.25
C ARG A 20 -43.40 26.64 24.50
N PHE A 21 -43.07 25.49 25.10
CA PHE A 21 -43.20 24.17 24.47
C PHE A 21 -44.65 23.83 24.09
N GLY A 22 -44.95 23.96 22.79
CA GLY A 22 -46.15 23.42 22.17
C GLY A 22 -45.80 22.50 20.99
N GLY A 23 -46.80 21.92 20.34
CA GLY A 23 -46.59 21.01 19.20
C GLY A 23 -45.75 21.62 18.05
N TYR A 24 -45.83 22.94 17.87
CA TYR A 24 -44.99 23.67 16.91
C TYR A 24 -43.49 23.62 17.26
N THR A 25 -43.13 23.77 18.54
CA THR A 25 -41.74 23.65 19.01
C THR A 25 -41.20 22.24 18.77
N LEU A 26 -42.03 21.21 19.00
CA LEU A 26 -41.68 19.83 18.73
C LEU A 26 -41.45 19.58 17.23
N ALA A 27 -42.29 20.14 16.36
CA ALA A 27 -42.11 20.07 14.91
C ALA A 27 -40.81 20.75 14.44
N LEU A 28 -40.50 21.95 14.95
CA LEU A 28 -39.25 22.66 14.62
C LEU A 28 -38.00 21.88 15.06
N VAL A 29 -38.00 21.33 16.29
CA VAL A 29 -36.89 20.50 16.78
C VAL A 29 -36.75 19.23 15.93
N GLY A 30 -37.86 18.58 15.55
CA GLY A 30 -37.85 17.42 14.66
C GLY A 30 -37.21 17.74 13.29
N ILE A 31 -37.59 18.86 12.67
CA ILE A 31 -37.01 19.33 11.39
C ILE A 31 -35.51 19.63 11.53
N LEU A 32 -35.09 20.29 12.63
CA LEU A 32 -33.68 20.60 12.89
C LEU A 32 -32.84 19.32 13.04
N VAL A 33 -33.34 18.34 13.80
CA VAL A 33 -32.68 17.04 13.98
C VAL A 33 -32.57 16.28 12.65
N LEU A 34 -33.64 16.25 11.85
CA LEU A 34 -33.62 15.67 10.50
C LEU A 34 -32.55 16.32 9.62
N GLY A 35 -32.49 17.66 9.61
CA GLY A 35 -31.49 18.41 8.84
C GLY A 35 -30.05 18.08 9.24
N VAL A 36 -29.76 17.97 10.54
CA VAL A 36 -28.41 17.58 11.03
C VAL A 36 -28.06 16.14 10.64
N ILE A 37 -29.01 15.20 10.74
CA ILE A 37 -28.82 13.81 10.33
C ILE A 37 -28.55 13.71 8.82
N THR A 38 -29.26 14.48 7.99
CA THR A 38 -29.03 14.55 6.53
C THR A 38 -27.68 15.15 6.15
N ILE A 39 -27.18 16.15 6.90
CA ILE A 39 -25.92 16.85 6.57
C ILE A 39 -24.68 16.09 7.08
N SER A 40 -24.80 15.33 8.18
CA SER A 40 -23.69 14.61 8.81
C SER A 40 -22.87 13.69 7.85
N PRO A 41 -23.49 12.84 7.00
CA PRO A 41 -22.75 12.00 6.03
C PRO A 41 -21.95 12.82 5.01
N THR A 42 -22.45 13.99 4.62
CA THR A 42 -21.80 14.88 3.65
C THR A 42 -20.56 15.55 4.25
N LEU A 43 -20.59 15.86 5.54
CA LEU A 43 -19.48 16.50 6.23
C LEU A 43 -18.34 15.52 6.54
N SER A 44 -18.66 14.27 6.89
CA SER A 44 -17.64 13.22 7.11
C SER A 44 -16.92 12.86 5.81
N THR A 45 -17.66 12.63 4.72
CA THR A 45 -17.09 12.31 3.39
C THR A 45 -16.21 13.43 2.85
N PHE A 46 -16.59 14.71 3.01
CA PHE A 46 -15.77 15.85 2.58
C PHE A 46 -14.44 15.97 3.35
N LEU A 47 -14.41 15.56 4.62
CA LEU A 47 -13.17 15.49 5.41
C LEU A 47 -12.29 14.29 5.01
N GLN A 48 -12.90 13.18 4.56
CA GLN A 48 -12.19 12.01 4.02
C GLN A 48 -11.50 12.32 2.68
N GLN A 49 -12.23 12.91 1.73
CA GLN A 49 -11.69 13.33 0.42
C GLN A 49 -10.47 14.25 0.53
N ARG A 50 -10.44 15.13 1.54
CA ARG A 50 -9.29 16.02 1.79
C ARG A 50 -8.03 15.29 2.28
N ARG A 51 -8.15 14.15 2.95
CA ARG A 51 -7.01 13.30 3.33
C ARG A 51 -6.47 12.58 2.11
N GLU A 52 -7.38 12.00 1.32
CA GLU A 52 -7.07 11.30 0.06
C GLU A 52 -6.35 12.22 -0.94
N ILE A 53 -6.85 13.45 -1.17
CA ILE A 53 -6.18 14.42 -2.06
C ILE A 53 -4.74 14.76 -1.60
N ASN A 54 -4.50 14.86 -0.29
CA ASN A 54 -3.16 15.14 0.22
C ASN A 54 -2.23 13.94 0.09
N ASP A 55 -2.73 12.73 0.32
CA ASP A 55 -1.94 11.50 0.15
C ASP A 55 -1.62 11.24 -1.34
N LEU A 56 -2.61 11.35 -2.24
CA LEU A 56 -2.40 11.26 -3.69
C LEU A 56 -1.36 12.29 -4.18
N ARG A 57 -1.39 13.53 -3.68
CA ARG A 57 -0.37 14.55 -4.00
C ARG A 57 1.03 14.15 -3.49
N ALA A 58 1.13 13.58 -2.30
CA ALA A 58 2.39 13.08 -1.76
C ALA A 58 2.92 11.86 -2.55
N GLN A 59 2.03 10.97 -3.01
CA GLN A 59 2.37 9.86 -3.90
C GLN A 59 2.88 10.37 -5.27
N VAL A 60 2.19 11.33 -5.89
CA VAL A 60 2.64 11.94 -7.16
C VAL A 60 4.02 12.60 -7.01
N ALA A 61 4.27 13.35 -5.93
CA ALA A 61 5.56 13.97 -5.68
C ALA A 61 6.70 12.93 -5.55
N LYS A 62 6.49 11.85 -4.77
CA LYS A 62 7.45 10.75 -4.64
C LYS A 62 7.70 10.03 -5.98
N THR A 63 6.66 9.81 -6.77
CA THR A 63 6.79 9.17 -8.09
C THR A 63 7.58 10.04 -9.05
N GLN A 64 7.34 11.36 -9.04
CA GLN A 64 8.09 12.31 -9.87
C GLN A 64 9.58 12.33 -9.49
N GLU A 65 9.90 12.36 -8.19
CA GLU A 65 11.28 12.28 -7.69
C GLU A 65 11.97 10.97 -8.10
N ALA A 66 11.28 9.84 -7.99
CA ALA A 66 11.79 8.53 -8.41
C ALA A 66 12.07 8.48 -9.93
N VAL A 67 11.21 9.08 -10.75
CA VAL A 67 11.41 9.19 -12.21
C VAL A 67 12.62 10.07 -12.53
N THR A 68 12.74 11.26 -11.91
CA THR A 68 13.90 12.13 -12.12
C THR A 68 15.21 11.46 -11.69
N LYS A 69 15.20 10.73 -10.56
CA LYS A 69 16.37 9.96 -10.13
C LYS A 69 16.72 8.84 -11.13
N ALA A 70 15.73 8.08 -11.60
CA ALA A 70 15.95 7.02 -12.58
C ALA A 70 16.45 7.56 -13.94
N GLN A 71 16.05 8.78 -14.32
CA GLN A 71 16.57 9.48 -15.51
C GLN A 71 18.02 9.93 -15.30
N ALA A 72 18.34 10.57 -14.19
CA ALA A 72 19.72 10.98 -13.86
C ALA A 72 20.67 9.77 -13.73
N ASP A 73 20.18 8.65 -13.18
CA ASP A 73 20.91 7.39 -13.20
C ASP A 73 21.10 6.91 -14.65
N ARG A 74 20.04 6.81 -15.47
CA ARG A 74 20.13 6.42 -16.90
C ARG A 74 21.21 7.20 -17.66
N GLU A 75 21.18 8.53 -17.61
CA GLU A 75 22.18 9.40 -18.26
C GLU A 75 23.61 9.09 -17.81
N ARG A 76 23.80 8.79 -16.52
CA ARG A 76 25.10 8.38 -15.96
C ARG A 76 25.52 6.97 -16.38
N TRP A 77 24.59 6.03 -16.55
CA TRP A 77 24.88 4.68 -17.07
C TRP A 77 25.11 4.67 -18.59
N GLU A 78 24.68 5.71 -19.32
CA GLU A 78 24.96 5.88 -20.75
C GLU A 78 26.40 6.34 -21.06
N ASP A 79 27.13 6.90 -20.10
CA ASP A 79 28.55 7.23 -20.28
C ASP A 79 29.43 5.95 -20.28
N PRO A 80 30.06 5.59 -21.41
CA PRO A 80 30.93 4.42 -21.47
C PRO A 80 32.19 4.55 -20.59
N ALA A 81 32.60 5.76 -20.18
CA ALA A 81 33.68 5.95 -19.22
C ALA A 81 33.25 5.57 -17.79
N TYR A 82 32.04 5.96 -17.38
CA TYR A 82 31.45 5.55 -16.10
C TYR A 82 31.29 4.03 -16.01
N VAL A 83 30.75 3.40 -17.05
CA VAL A 83 30.59 1.93 -17.12
C VAL A 83 31.96 1.23 -17.03
N ARG A 84 32.98 1.70 -17.76
CA ARG A 84 34.35 1.13 -17.67
C ARG A 84 34.97 1.27 -16.28
N ALA A 85 34.79 2.41 -15.61
CA ALA A 85 35.27 2.60 -14.24
C ALA A 85 34.58 1.64 -13.26
N GLN A 86 33.25 1.56 -13.31
CA GLN A 86 32.45 0.73 -12.40
C GLN A 86 32.69 -0.78 -12.62
N ALA A 87 32.91 -1.20 -13.88
CA ALA A 87 33.27 -2.58 -14.22
C ALA A 87 34.71 -2.93 -13.80
N ARG A 88 35.66 -1.99 -13.82
CA ARG A 88 37.02 -2.24 -13.32
C ARG A 88 37.03 -2.43 -11.80
N ASP A 89 36.26 -1.61 -11.07
CA ASP A 89 36.13 -1.65 -9.61
C ASP A 89 35.43 -2.92 -9.09
N ARG A 90 34.33 -3.36 -9.74
CA ARG A 90 33.52 -4.50 -9.26
C ARG A 90 33.74 -5.84 -9.97
N LEU A 91 34.18 -5.83 -11.22
CA LEU A 91 34.26 -7.02 -12.08
C LEU A 91 35.69 -7.29 -12.57
N PHE A 92 36.68 -6.54 -12.10
CA PHE A 92 38.09 -6.62 -12.54
C PHE A 92 38.24 -6.56 -14.06
N TYR A 93 37.38 -5.78 -14.74
CA TYR A 93 37.35 -5.71 -16.20
C TYR A 93 38.66 -5.17 -16.77
N VAL A 94 39.36 -6.00 -17.55
CA VAL A 94 40.60 -5.67 -18.28
C VAL A 94 40.31 -5.33 -19.74
N MET A 95 41.06 -4.37 -20.30
CA MET A 95 41.03 -4.11 -21.74
C MET A 95 41.54 -5.34 -22.52
N PRO A 96 41.00 -5.66 -23.71
CA PRO A 96 41.59 -6.65 -24.60
C PRO A 96 43.00 -6.19 -25.03
N GLY A 97 44.02 -6.74 -24.37
CA GLY A 97 45.42 -6.32 -24.49
C GLY A 97 46.15 -6.15 -23.14
N GLU A 98 45.44 -5.99 -22.02
CA GLU A 98 46.00 -6.10 -20.67
C GLU A 98 46.04 -7.57 -20.24
N SER A 99 47.21 -8.10 -19.90
CA SER A 99 47.34 -9.45 -19.33
C SER A 99 46.89 -9.48 -17.88
N GLN A 100 46.02 -10.43 -17.53
CA GLN A 100 45.64 -10.64 -16.13
C GLN A 100 46.81 -11.25 -15.35
N LEU A 101 47.44 -10.45 -14.47
CA LEU A 101 48.46 -10.93 -13.56
C LEU A 101 47.80 -11.61 -12.35
N GLY A 102 47.28 -12.82 -12.58
CA GLY A 102 46.81 -13.70 -11.51
C GLY A 102 47.99 -14.14 -10.65
N VAL A 103 48.21 -13.50 -9.50
CA VAL A 103 49.18 -13.95 -8.51
C VAL A 103 48.63 -15.20 -7.82
N ILE A 104 48.86 -16.35 -8.45
CA ILE A 104 48.78 -17.64 -7.77
C ILE A 104 49.92 -17.63 -6.75
N ASN A 105 49.59 -17.36 -5.48
CA ASN A 105 50.52 -17.60 -4.40
C ASN A 105 50.81 -19.11 -4.38
N ASP A 106 52.07 -19.49 -4.58
CA ASP A 106 52.58 -20.86 -4.54
C ASP A 106 52.60 -21.38 -3.10
N ILE A 107 51.42 -21.45 -2.50
CA ILE A 107 51.16 -22.30 -1.35
C ILE A 107 50.96 -23.69 -1.95
N MET A 108 51.84 -24.63 -1.64
CA MET A 108 51.69 -26.01 -2.12
C MET A 108 50.35 -26.59 -1.68
N LEU A 109 49.37 -26.56 -2.59
CA LEU A 109 48.15 -27.31 -2.45
C LEU A 109 48.52 -28.80 -2.58
N PRO A 110 48.10 -29.67 -1.64
CA PRO A 110 48.22 -31.11 -1.85
C PRO A 110 47.52 -31.48 -3.16
N PRO A 111 48.04 -32.45 -3.93
CA PRO A 111 47.56 -32.72 -5.28
C PRO A 111 46.06 -32.93 -5.26
N GLU A 112 45.35 -31.97 -5.87
CA GLU A 112 43.90 -31.95 -5.89
C GLU A 112 43.45 -33.22 -6.60
N ALA A 113 42.76 -34.10 -5.86
CA ALA A 113 42.26 -35.33 -6.46
C ALA A 113 41.38 -34.91 -7.64
N GLU A 114 41.73 -35.38 -8.86
CA GLU A 114 41.01 -35.05 -10.08
C GLU A 114 39.55 -35.49 -9.96
N GLN A 115 38.71 -34.61 -9.42
CA GLN A 115 37.26 -34.73 -9.48
C GLN A 115 36.88 -34.43 -10.92
N LYS A 116 37.04 -35.46 -11.76
CA LYS A 116 36.44 -35.50 -13.09
C LYS A 116 34.97 -35.15 -12.91
N SER A 117 34.60 -33.98 -13.43
CA SER A 117 33.22 -33.55 -13.53
C SER A 117 32.47 -34.52 -14.43
N THR A 118 31.95 -35.60 -13.86
CA THR A 118 31.04 -36.51 -14.54
C THR A 118 29.88 -35.67 -15.08
N PRO A 119 29.49 -35.82 -16.36
CA PRO A 119 28.42 -35.04 -16.97
C PRO A 119 27.01 -35.45 -16.49
N GLU A 120 26.91 -35.95 -15.26
CA GLU A 120 25.67 -36.20 -14.54
C GLU A 120 25.12 -34.84 -14.07
N LEU A 121 24.65 -34.05 -15.05
CA LEU A 121 23.87 -32.86 -14.81
C LEU A 121 22.58 -33.30 -14.09
N THR A 122 22.57 -33.24 -12.76
CA THR A 122 21.37 -33.41 -11.95
C THR A 122 20.34 -32.40 -12.44
N ARG A 123 19.40 -32.85 -13.27
CA ARG A 123 18.33 -32.01 -13.79
C ARG A 123 17.46 -31.62 -12.60
N VAL A 124 17.60 -30.37 -12.20
CA VAL A 124 16.72 -29.75 -11.21
C VAL A 124 15.37 -29.55 -11.90
N ASP A 125 14.48 -30.55 -11.80
CA ASP A 125 13.14 -30.57 -12.41
C ASP A 125 12.16 -29.55 -11.79
N TYR A 126 12.67 -28.53 -11.11
CA TYR A 126 11.89 -27.38 -10.66
C TYR A 126 11.75 -26.38 -11.79
N ARG A 127 10.61 -26.45 -12.48
CA ARG A 127 10.16 -25.39 -13.41
C ARG A 127 9.75 -24.15 -12.62
N TRP A 128 10.76 -23.40 -12.15
CA TRP A 128 10.60 -22.15 -11.38
C TRP A 128 9.69 -21.13 -12.07
N SER A 129 9.63 -21.15 -13.40
CA SER A 129 8.70 -20.34 -14.19
C SER A 129 7.23 -20.70 -13.93
N GLU A 130 6.91 -21.98 -13.71
CA GLU A 130 5.57 -22.43 -13.31
C GLU A 130 5.23 -22.05 -11.88
N SER A 131 6.19 -22.15 -10.93
CA SER A 131 5.91 -21.75 -9.53
C SER A 131 5.71 -20.24 -9.38
N LEU A 132 6.35 -19.42 -10.21
CA LEU A 132 6.06 -17.99 -10.29
C LEU A 132 4.70 -17.72 -10.93
N LEU A 133 4.36 -18.40 -12.03
CA LEU A 133 3.06 -18.24 -12.70
C LEU A 133 1.90 -18.71 -11.81
N SER A 134 2.06 -19.83 -11.11
CA SER A 134 1.05 -20.33 -10.18
C SER A 134 0.87 -19.39 -8.99
N SER A 135 1.95 -18.79 -8.46
CA SER A 135 1.85 -17.78 -7.39
C SER A 135 1.04 -16.55 -7.83
N VAL A 136 1.23 -16.05 -9.05
CA VAL A 136 0.43 -14.92 -9.58
C VAL A 136 -1.02 -15.32 -9.83
N LEU A 137 -1.27 -16.51 -10.40
CA LEU A 137 -2.62 -17.02 -10.62
C LEU A 137 -3.34 -17.23 -9.29
N ILE A 138 -2.71 -17.89 -8.32
CA ILE A 138 -3.25 -18.11 -6.97
C ILE A 138 -3.50 -16.77 -6.27
N ALA A 139 -2.62 -15.77 -6.37
CA ALA A 139 -2.87 -14.46 -5.81
C ALA A 139 -4.05 -13.71 -6.48
N GLY A 140 -4.30 -13.96 -7.78
CA GLY A 140 -5.42 -13.38 -8.51
C GLY A 140 -6.75 -14.15 -8.41
N THR A 141 -6.71 -15.45 -8.08
CA THR A 141 -7.90 -16.32 -7.96
C THR A 141 -8.16 -16.82 -6.54
N ALA A 142 -7.31 -16.49 -5.56
CA ALA A 142 -7.62 -16.69 -4.16
C ALA A 142 -8.84 -15.84 -3.82
N ALA A 143 -9.99 -16.52 -3.72
CA ALA A 143 -11.19 -15.93 -3.18
C ALA A 143 -10.83 -15.35 -1.80
N ASP A 144 -11.17 -14.08 -1.59
CA ASP A 144 -10.88 -13.38 -0.36
C ASP A 144 -11.41 -14.22 0.83
N PRO A 145 -10.55 -14.67 1.77
CA PRO A 145 -11.03 -15.44 2.91
C PRO A 145 -11.98 -14.62 3.78
N ALA A 146 -11.98 -13.29 3.69
CA ALA A 146 -12.99 -12.43 4.34
C ALA A 146 -14.38 -12.51 3.68
N ALA A 147 -14.50 -12.99 2.44
CA ALA A 147 -15.77 -13.24 1.77
C ALA A 147 -16.29 -14.69 1.97
N SER A 148 -15.51 -15.54 2.64
CA SER A 148 -15.80 -16.97 2.83
C SER A 148 -16.16 -17.34 4.28
N ASP A 149 -16.45 -16.36 5.14
CA ASP A 149 -17.02 -16.61 6.47
C ASP A 149 -18.56 -16.69 6.39
N PRO A 150 -19.16 -17.89 6.49
CA PRO A 150 -20.62 -18.04 6.46
C PRO A 150 -21.30 -17.50 7.73
N ALA A 151 -20.57 -17.06 8.76
CA ALA A 151 -21.15 -16.48 9.96
C ALA A 151 -21.69 -15.05 9.77
N ALA A 152 -21.42 -14.40 8.63
CA ALA A 152 -21.81 -13.00 8.37
C ALA A 152 -23.12 -12.82 7.58
N SER A 153 -23.72 -13.88 7.01
CA SER A 153 -24.97 -13.74 6.24
C SER A 153 -25.88 -14.98 6.20
N ASP A 154 -26.91 -14.90 7.05
CA ASP A 154 -28.31 -15.29 6.78
C ASP A 154 -28.69 -16.79 6.87
N PRO A 155 -29.96 -17.11 7.18
CA PRO A 155 -30.97 -17.11 6.11
C PRO A 155 -32.36 -16.52 6.46
N ALA A 156 -32.93 -15.82 5.48
CA ALA A 156 -34.25 -15.99 4.87
C ALA A 156 -35.22 -17.02 5.52
N GLY A 157 -36.53 -16.79 5.57
CA GLY A 157 -37.40 -15.93 4.75
C GLY A 157 -38.71 -16.68 4.40
N SER A 158 -39.74 -15.97 3.90
CA SER A 158 -41.16 -16.42 3.78
C SER A 158 -41.84 -16.66 5.14
N ASP A 159 -43.15 -16.50 5.38
CA ASP A 159 -44.31 -16.11 4.55
C ASP A 159 -45.36 -15.43 5.51
N SER A 160 -46.54 -14.87 5.18
CA SER A 160 -47.43 -14.85 3.99
C SER A 160 -48.17 -13.48 3.88
N THR A 161 -49.23 -13.40 3.06
CA THR A 161 -50.22 -12.29 2.97
C THR A 161 -51.43 -12.45 3.93
N GLU A 162 -52.19 -11.35 4.12
CA GLU A 162 -53.61 -11.30 4.55
C GLU A 162 -53.94 -11.53 6.06
N THR A 163 -55.01 -10.98 6.69
CA THR A 163 -56.18 -10.16 6.24
C THR A 163 -56.69 -9.25 7.39
N GLU A 164 -56.96 -7.95 7.14
CA GLU A 164 -58.20 -7.19 7.48
C GLU A 164 -58.14 -5.76 6.88
#